data_AF-A0A914YG73-F1
#
_entry.id   AF-A0A914YG73-F1
#
_cell.length_a   1.000
_cell.length_b   1.000
_cell.length_c   1.000
_cell.angle_alpha   90.00
_cell.angle_beta   90.00
_cell.angle_gamma   90.00
#
_symmetry.space_group_name_H-M   'P 1'
#
loop_
_entity.id
_entity.type
_entity.pdbx_description
1 polymer ?
#
loop_
_entity_poly.entity_id
_entity_poly.type
_entity_poly.pdbx_seq_one_letter_code
_entity_poly.pdbx_strand_id
1 'polypeptide(L)'
;MCQNKDIKKQLLDEKEEEGMGVATIRYGETVAFILHLESQLWLSYQTTEITKKGVGKVEEKKAVVLQDGHMDDCYTFFMALDEESKSARVIRKCSSVLNKFLKGIDALQEQGNQSIEWEKVDLAEVLKLMEDLIEYFAQPSEDQNFEDRQNRFRALRSRQDLFQEEGVLNMILDTIDKFSLMESLPDFAGLIGEDNQNTWEEISTYLYLLVAAMIKGNHSNCAQFAAVARLDWLFGRLSNPQSAEGILDP
;
A
#
# COMPACT_ATOMS: atom_id res chain seq x y z
N MET A 1 -30.18 -28.30 -5.03
CA MET A 1 -31.07 -28.43 -3.87
C MET A 1 -30.63 -27.41 -2.84
N CYS A 2 -31.53 -26.50 -2.44
CA CYS A 2 -31.25 -25.41 -1.50
C CYS A 2 -30.69 -25.93 -0.19
N GLN A 3 -29.46 -25.56 0.16
CA GLN A 3 -28.98 -25.70 1.54
C GLN A 3 -29.53 -24.51 2.33
N ASN A 4 -30.49 -24.82 3.20
CA ASN A 4 -31.15 -23.89 4.11
C ASN A 4 -30.16 -23.28 5.10
N LYS A 5 -30.47 -22.07 5.59
CA LYS A 5 -29.81 -21.33 6.68
C LYS A 5 -29.91 -22.03 8.07
N ASP A 6 -30.18 -23.34 8.13
CA ASP A 6 -30.36 -24.11 9.38
C ASP A 6 -29.01 -24.61 9.92
N ILE A 7 -28.32 -23.73 10.64
CA ILE A 7 -26.95 -23.94 11.17
C ILE A 7 -26.88 -24.99 12.29
N LYS A 8 -27.97 -25.20 13.03
CA LYS A 8 -28.00 -26.03 14.25
C LYS A 8 -27.70 -27.52 14.03
N LYS A 9 -27.77 -28.02 12.79
CA LYS A 9 -27.59 -29.45 12.49
C LYS A 9 -26.19 -29.81 12.00
N GLN A 10 -25.39 -28.86 11.51
CA GLN A 10 -24.07 -29.13 10.92
C GLN A 10 -22.90 -28.94 11.89
N LEU A 11 -23.02 -28.09 12.92
CA LEU A 11 -21.94 -27.82 13.89
C LEU A 11 -21.60 -29.00 14.82
N LEU A 12 -22.41 -30.07 14.83
CA LEU A 12 -22.26 -31.20 15.76
C LEU A 12 -21.42 -32.36 15.21
N ASP A 13 -21.03 -32.33 13.92
CA ASP A 13 -20.35 -33.44 13.22
C ASP A 13 -18.92 -33.09 12.74
N GLU A 14 -18.24 -32.15 13.39
CA GLU A 14 -16.81 -31.91 13.15
C GLU A 14 -15.97 -33.02 13.82
N LYS A 15 -15.93 -34.20 13.18
CA LYS A 15 -14.84 -35.14 13.42
C LYS A 15 -13.57 -34.56 12.81
N GLU A 16 -12.50 -34.52 13.60
CA GLU A 16 -11.17 -34.24 13.07
C GLU A 16 -10.81 -35.28 12.00
N GLU A 17 -10.83 -34.86 10.73
CA GLU A 17 -10.31 -35.66 9.62
C GLU A 17 -8.79 -35.52 9.57
N GLU A 18 -8.05 -36.63 9.69
CA GLU A 18 -6.61 -36.63 9.41
C GLU A 18 -6.37 -36.49 7.89
N GLY A 19 -5.90 -35.32 7.45
CA GLY A 19 -5.53 -35.05 6.05
C GLY A 19 -6.06 -33.72 5.53
N MET A 20 -6.13 -33.58 4.20
CA MET A 20 -6.64 -32.36 3.54
C MET A 20 -8.19 -32.26 3.54
N GLY A 21 -8.88 -33.31 3.98
CA GLY A 21 -10.34 -33.40 3.99
C GLY A 21 -10.99 -33.42 2.60
N VAL A 22 -12.31 -33.24 2.57
CA VAL A 22 -13.11 -33.19 1.32
C VAL A 22 -13.15 -31.76 0.76
N ALA A 23 -12.82 -31.60 -0.53
CA ALA A 23 -12.93 -30.32 -1.24
C ALA A 23 -14.39 -29.94 -1.50
N THR A 24 -14.97 -29.12 -0.61
CA THR A 24 -16.38 -28.68 -0.66
C THR A 24 -16.58 -27.33 -1.35
N ILE A 25 -15.57 -26.46 -1.34
CA ILE A 25 -15.63 -25.11 -1.93
C ILE A 25 -14.85 -25.09 -3.24
N ARG A 26 -15.47 -24.51 -4.28
CA ARG A 26 -14.91 -24.35 -5.62
C ARG A 26 -14.95 -22.89 -6.05
N TYR A 27 -13.85 -22.40 -6.63
CA TYR A 27 -13.75 -21.03 -7.13
C TYR A 27 -14.72 -20.79 -8.30
N GLY A 28 -15.45 -19.68 -8.25
CA GLY A 28 -16.44 -19.28 -9.25
C GLY A 28 -17.74 -20.10 -9.28
N GLU A 29 -17.78 -21.28 -8.66
CA GLU A 29 -18.94 -22.18 -8.68
C GLU A 29 -19.71 -22.21 -7.36
N THR A 30 -19.01 -22.21 -6.22
CA THR A 30 -19.66 -22.27 -4.91
C THR A 30 -20.26 -20.91 -4.57
N VAL A 31 -21.58 -20.87 -4.46
CA VAL A 31 -22.32 -19.73 -3.89
C VAL A 31 -22.34 -19.88 -2.37
N ALA A 32 -21.73 -18.94 -1.69
CA ALA A 32 -21.59 -18.91 -0.24
C ALA A 32 -22.42 -17.80 0.39
N PHE A 33 -22.79 -18.04 1.65
CA PHE A 33 -23.39 -17.06 2.53
C PHE A 33 -22.49 -16.91 3.75
N ILE A 34 -22.15 -15.68 4.12
CA ILE A 34 -21.23 -15.41 5.21
C ILE A 34 -22.06 -15.08 6.46
N LEU A 35 -21.82 -15.82 7.54
CA LEU A 35 -22.51 -15.67 8.83
C LEU A 35 -21.49 -15.46 9.93
N HIS A 36 -21.71 -14.48 10.79
CA HIS A 36 -20.91 -14.33 12.01
C HIS A 36 -21.38 -15.35 13.07
N LEU A 37 -20.47 -16.20 13.54
CA LEU A 37 -20.80 -17.36 14.37
C LEU A 37 -21.38 -16.99 15.74
N GLU A 38 -20.88 -15.94 16.40
CA GLU A 38 -21.36 -15.60 17.74
C GLU A 38 -22.68 -14.82 17.70
N SER A 39 -22.75 -13.79 16.86
CA SER A 39 -23.93 -12.92 16.77
C SER A 39 -25.04 -13.49 15.89
N GLN A 40 -24.75 -14.52 15.09
CA GLN A 40 -25.69 -15.12 14.14
C GLN A 40 -26.24 -14.12 13.11
N LEU A 41 -25.43 -13.12 12.75
CA LEU A 41 -25.79 -12.10 11.75
C LEU A 41 -25.14 -12.41 10.40
N TRP A 42 -25.92 -12.32 9.33
CA TRP A 42 -25.49 -12.53 7.95
C TRP A 42 -24.79 -11.29 7.41
N LEU A 43 -23.66 -11.45 6.73
CA LEU A 43 -23.09 -10.39 5.92
C LEU A 43 -24.01 -10.13 4.72
N SER A 44 -24.44 -8.89 4.58
CA SER A 44 -25.30 -8.40 3.51
C SER A 44 -24.97 -6.93 3.23
N TYR A 45 -25.86 -6.17 2.59
CA TYR A 45 -25.65 -4.76 2.26
C TYR A 45 -26.82 -3.87 2.69
N GLN A 46 -26.52 -2.59 2.88
CA GLN A 46 -27.51 -1.52 3.00
C GLN A 46 -27.28 -0.54 1.85
N THR A 47 -28.36 -0.17 1.16
CA THR A 47 -28.32 0.83 0.09
C THR A 47 -28.76 2.18 0.62
N THR A 48 -28.00 3.22 0.30
CA THR A 48 -28.35 4.62 0.57
C THR A 48 -28.26 5.44 -0.71
N GLU A 49 -29.31 6.20 -1.02
CA GLU A 49 -29.28 7.15 -2.13
C GLU A 49 -28.58 8.43 -1.67
N ILE A 50 -27.47 8.78 -2.34
CA ILE A 50 -26.77 10.03 -2.10
C ILE A 50 -26.68 10.86 -3.38
N THR A 51 -26.68 12.18 -3.24
CA THR A 51 -26.50 13.08 -4.38
C THR A 51 -25.04 13.48 -4.50
N LYS A 52 -24.34 12.98 -5.52
CA LYS A 52 -22.95 13.36 -5.82
C LYS A 52 -22.91 14.53 -6.80
N LYS A 53 -22.14 15.56 -6.48
CA LYS A 53 -21.94 16.75 -7.32
C LYS A 53 -21.41 16.31 -8.70
N GLY A 54 -22.12 16.66 -9.77
CA GLY A 54 -21.73 16.34 -11.15
C GLY A 54 -22.18 14.96 -11.67
N VAL A 55 -22.67 14.07 -10.81
CA VAL A 55 -23.12 12.72 -11.19
C VAL A 55 -24.63 12.53 -10.94
N GLY A 56 -25.22 13.32 -10.04
CA GLY A 56 -26.64 13.22 -9.69
C GLY A 56 -26.87 12.26 -8.53
N LYS A 57 -28.07 11.64 -8.48
CA LYS A 57 -28.42 10.65 -7.47
C LYS A 57 -27.74 9.32 -7.78
N VAL A 58 -27.02 8.78 -6.81
CA VAL A 58 -26.27 7.53 -6.92
C VAL A 58 -26.63 6.64 -5.72
N GLU A 59 -26.87 5.36 -5.99
CA GLU A 59 -26.99 4.36 -4.94
C GLU A 59 -25.60 3.93 -4.46
N GLU A 60 -25.33 4.13 -3.18
CA GLU A 60 -24.16 3.54 -2.52
C GLU A 60 -24.58 2.32 -1.72
N LYS A 61 -23.85 1.21 -1.92
CA LYS A 61 -24.02 -0.03 -1.15
C LYS A 61 -22.90 -0.14 -0.13
N LYS A 62 -23.26 -0.33 1.14
CA LYS A 62 -22.33 -0.58 2.22
C LYS A 62 -22.56 -1.98 2.78
N ALA A 63 -21.50 -2.78 2.91
CA ALA A 63 -21.58 -4.07 3.57
C ALA A 63 -21.92 -3.90 5.07
N VAL A 64 -22.89 -4.66 5.56
CA VAL A 64 -23.41 -4.64 6.93
C VAL A 64 -23.74 -6.06 7.38
N VAL A 65 -23.88 -6.28 8.68
CA VAL A 65 -24.37 -7.54 9.23
C VAL A 65 -25.83 -7.41 9.64
N LEU A 66 -26.71 -8.29 9.13
CA LEU A 66 -28.16 -8.25 9.31
C LEU A 66 -28.70 -9.56 9.88
N GLN A 67 -29.84 -9.49 10.56
CA GLN A 67 -30.48 -10.68 11.13
C GLN A 67 -30.97 -11.67 10.06
N ASP A 68 -31.58 -11.16 8.98
CA ASP A 68 -32.18 -12.03 7.94
C ASP A 68 -31.38 -12.07 6.62
N GLY A 69 -30.46 -11.12 6.40
CA GLY A 69 -29.73 -10.95 5.13
C GLY A 69 -30.65 -10.68 3.93
N HIS A 70 -30.09 -10.36 2.78
CA HIS A 70 -30.87 -10.25 1.54
C HIS A 70 -30.82 -11.57 0.75
N MET A 71 -31.74 -11.74 -0.20
CA MET A 71 -31.80 -12.97 -1.01
C MET A 71 -30.72 -13.02 -2.10
N ASP A 72 -30.06 -11.90 -2.39
CA ASP A 72 -29.09 -11.70 -3.45
C ASP A 72 -27.63 -11.61 -2.95
N ASP A 73 -27.36 -11.95 -1.68
CA ASP A 73 -26.01 -11.87 -1.09
C ASP A 73 -24.99 -12.79 -1.79
N CYS A 74 -25.44 -13.91 -2.39
CA CYS A 74 -24.74 -14.85 -3.29
C CYS A 74 -23.22 -14.65 -3.53
N TYR A 75 -22.38 -14.80 -2.50
CA TYR A 75 -20.95 -14.56 -2.60
C TYR A 75 -20.26 -15.71 -3.32
N THR A 76 -19.36 -15.38 -4.25
CA THR A 76 -18.50 -16.37 -4.93
C THR A 76 -17.04 -16.03 -4.69
N PHE A 77 -16.21 -17.07 -4.60
CA PHE A 77 -14.78 -16.91 -4.35
C PHE A 77 -13.98 -17.03 -5.64
N PHE A 78 -12.98 -16.19 -5.80
CA PHE A 78 -11.96 -16.29 -6.84
C PHE A 78 -10.58 -16.23 -6.19
N MET A 79 -9.61 -16.96 -6.74
CA MET A 79 -8.22 -16.78 -6.31
C MET A 79 -7.62 -15.56 -6.99
N ALA A 80 -6.94 -14.74 -6.20
CA ALA A 80 -6.06 -13.72 -6.73
C ALA A 80 -4.85 -14.36 -7.44
N LEU A 81 -4.23 -13.63 -8.35
CA LEU A 81 -2.99 -14.06 -8.98
C LEU A 81 -1.86 -14.09 -7.94
N ASP A 82 -0.92 -15.03 -8.08
CA ASP A 82 0.20 -15.18 -7.13
C ASP A 82 1.03 -13.90 -6.99
N GLU A 83 1.25 -13.18 -8.09
CA GLU A 83 1.99 -11.92 -8.08
C GLU A 83 1.23 -10.80 -7.35
N GLU A 84 -0.08 -10.70 -7.52
CA GLU A 84 -0.92 -9.73 -6.81
C GLU A 84 -0.95 -10.04 -5.30
N SER A 85 -1.09 -11.32 -4.93
CA SER A 85 -1.05 -11.76 -3.53
C SER A 85 0.28 -11.42 -2.86
N LYS A 86 1.40 -11.63 -3.56
CA LYS A 86 2.73 -11.22 -3.09
C LYS A 86 2.81 -9.69 -2.95
N SER A 87 2.34 -8.95 -3.95
CA SER A 87 2.34 -7.49 -3.96
C SER A 87 1.53 -6.92 -2.79
N ALA A 88 0.34 -7.47 -2.50
CA ALA A 88 -0.50 -7.06 -1.38
C ALA A 88 0.22 -7.23 -0.02
N ARG A 89 1.02 -8.30 0.14
CA ARG A 89 1.83 -8.49 1.35
C ARG A 89 2.94 -7.45 1.46
N VAL A 90 3.62 -7.15 0.35
CA VAL A 90 4.65 -6.12 0.29
C VAL A 90 4.04 -4.77 0.66
N ILE A 91 2.92 -4.37 0.03
CA ILE A 91 2.18 -3.14 0.32
C ILE A 91 1.86 -3.05 1.81
N ARG A 92 1.26 -4.09 2.40
CA ARG A 92 0.92 -4.08 3.84
C ARG A 92 2.14 -3.80 4.73
N LYS A 93 3.29 -4.42 4.43
CA LYS A 93 4.53 -4.19 5.18
C LYS A 93 5.05 -2.77 4.96
N CYS A 94 5.09 -2.30 3.71
CA CYS A 94 5.53 -0.94 3.35
C CYS A 94 4.68 0.12 4.03
N SER A 95 3.35 0.04 3.89
CA SER A 95 2.40 0.95 4.52
C SER A 95 2.57 0.96 6.03
N SER A 96 2.79 -0.19 6.67
CA SER A 96 3.01 -0.24 8.12
C SER A 96 4.28 0.50 8.56
N VAL A 97 5.39 0.32 7.84
CA VAL A 97 6.67 0.97 8.17
C VAL A 97 6.61 2.47 7.87
N LEU A 98 6.12 2.86 6.68
CA LEU A 98 5.97 4.27 6.30
C LEU A 98 5.02 5.03 7.23
N ASN A 99 3.88 4.47 7.61
CA ASN A 99 2.97 5.12 8.56
C ASN A 99 3.60 5.32 9.93
N LYS A 100 4.36 4.33 10.41
CA LYS A 100 5.11 4.44 11.66
C LYS A 100 6.17 5.53 11.57
N PHE A 101 6.88 5.59 10.44
CA PHE A 101 7.91 6.59 10.20
C PHE A 101 7.34 8.01 10.11
N LEU A 102 6.29 8.23 9.31
CA LEU A 102 5.59 9.51 9.18
C LEU A 102 5.12 10.04 10.54
N LYS A 103 4.49 9.19 11.36
CA LYS A 103 4.08 9.55 12.73
C LYS A 103 5.26 9.91 13.61
N GLY A 104 6.38 9.20 13.45
CA GLY A 104 7.61 9.51 14.18
C GLY A 104 8.21 10.85 13.79
N ILE A 105 8.24 11.19 12.49
CA ILE A 105 8.73 12.50 12.01
C ILE A 105 7.83 13.63 12.54
N ASP A 106 6.51 13.45 12.48
CA ASP A 106 5.55 14.44 13.02
C ASP A 106 5.80 14.68 14.51
N ALA A 107 5.96 13.60 15.27
CA ALA A 107 6.21 13.72 16.70
C ALA A 107 7.60 14.28 17.02
N LEU A 108 8.61 13.98 16.20
CA LEU A 108 9.95 14.58 16.28
C LEU A 108 9.87 16.09 16.06
N GLN A 109 9.07 16.55 15.09
CA GLN A 109 8.86 17.96 14.80
C GLN A 109 8.14 18.69 15.95
N GLU A 110 7.12 18.06 16.54
CA GLU A 110 6.28 18.69 17.57
C GLU A 110 6.89 18.64 18.99
N GLN A 111 7.56 17.53 19.32
CA GLN A 111 7.96 17.18 20.70
C GLN A 111 9.47 17.00 20.85
N GLY A 112 10.23 17.01 19.74
CA GLY A 112 11.67 16.79 19.74
C GLY A 112 12.07 15.33 19.89
N ASN A 113 13.37 15.10 20.07
CA ASN A 113 13.98 13.77 20.08
C ASN A 113 13.55 12.83 21.22
N GLN A 114 12.86 13.35 22.24
CA GLN A 114 12.33 12.58 23.37
C GLN A 114 10.93 12.03 23.11
N SER A 115 10.40 12.20 21.90
CA SER A 115 9.08 11.68 21.54
C SER A 115 9.05 10.15 21.57
N ILE A 116 8.04 9.60 22.26
CA ILE A 116 7.79 8.15 22.34
C ILE A 116 7.51 7.57 20.93
N GLU A 117 6.89 8.34 20.05
CA GLU A 117 6.61 7.96 18.67
C GLU A 117 7.90 7.91 17.83
N TRP A 118 8.83 8.86 18.05
CA TRP A 118 10.14 8.86 17.39
C TRP A 118 11.02 7.73 17.89
N GLU A 119 11.07 7.46 19.20
CA GLU A 119 11.83 6.34 19.78
C GLU A 119 11.42 4.97 19.21
N LYS A 120 10.18 4.84 18.75
CA LYS A 120 9.71 3.60 18.10
C LYS A 120 10.27 3.46 16.69
N VAL A 121 10.64 4.54 16.00
CA VAL A 121 11.14 4.50 14.62
C VAL A 121 12.47 3.77 14.56
N ASP A 122 12.57 2.84 13.62
CA ASP A 122 13.83 2.18 13.29
C ASP A 122 14.28 2.69 11.92
N LEU A 123 15.29 3.58 11.92
CA LEU A 123 15.82 4.16 10.68
C LEU A 123 16.50 3.12 9.78
N ALA A 124 17.07 2.05 10.35
CA ALA A 124 17.65 0.97 9.56
C ALA A 124 16.56 0.13 8.87
N GLU A 125 15.42 -0.10 9.54
CA GLU A 125 14.25 -0.73 8.92
C GLU A 125 13.71 0.12 7.77
N VAL A 126 13.63 1.45 7.94
CA VAL A 126 13.20 2.38 6.89
C VAL A 126 14.19 2.38 5.71
N LEU A 127 15.48 2.46 5.98
CA LEU A 127 16.51 2.44 4.93
C LEU A 127 16.44 1.16 4.11
N LYS A 128 16.40 0.00 4.78
CA LYS A 128 16.29 -1.32 4.13
C LYS A 128 15.02 -1.42 3.28
N LEU A 129 13.89 -0.91 3.78
CA LEU A 129 12.65 -0.87 3.02
C LEU A 129 12.81 -0.11 1.70
N MET A 130 13.48 1.04 1.73
CA MET A 130 13.66 1.84 0.51
C MET A 130 14.55 1.11 -0.50
N GLU A 131 15.65 0.50 -0.08
CA GLU A 131 16.50 -0.33 -0.94
C GLU A 131 15.71 -1.47 -1.60
N ASP A 132 14.95 -2.21 -0.80
CA ASP A 132 14.18 -3.35 -1.27
C ASP A 132 13.09 -2.91 -2.25
N LEU A 133 12.48 -1.73 -2.03
CA LEU A 133 11.49 -1.18 -2.95
C LEU A 133 12.10 -0.66 -4.25
N ILE A 134 13.29 -0.04 -4.21
CA ILE A 134 14.01 0.37 -5.42
C ILE A 134 14.29 -0.85 -6.30
N GLU A 135 14.81 -1.93 -5.70
CA GLU A 135 15.06 -3.18 -6.42
C GLU A 135 13.74 -3.81 -6.90
N TYR A 136 12.69 -3.77 -6.08
CA TYR A 136 11.38 -4.29 -6.46
C TYR A 136 10.81 -3.58 -7.70
N PHE A 137 11.04 -2.28 -7.85
CA PHE A 137 10.63 -1.49 -9.00
C PHE A 137 11.70 -1.33 -10.09
N ALA A 138 12.79 -2.09 -10.02
CA ALA A 138 13.88 -2.02 -10.99
C ALA A 138 13.39 -2.32 -12.42
N GLN A 139 13.93 -1.56 -13.37
CA GLN A 139 13.60 -1.75 -14.78
C GLN A 139 14.21 -3.07 -15.30
N PRO A 140 13.54 -3.78 -16.21
CA PRO A 140 14.11 -4.95 -16.86
C PRO A 140 15.39 -4.59 -17.61
N SER A 141 16.40 -5.45 -17.52
CA SER A 141 17.69 -5.26 -18.18
C SER A 141 17.57 -5.32 -19.71
N GLU A 142 18.42 -4.57 -20.41
CA GLU A 142 18.37 -4.41 -21.87
C GLU A 142 18.86 -5.63 -22.64
N ASP A 143 19.64 -6.51 -22.00
CA ASP A 143 20.19 -7.75 -22.55
C ASP A 143 19.16 -8.90 -22.66
N GLN A 144 17.95 -8.71 -22.13
CA GLN A 144 16.89 -9.72 -22.13
C GLN A 144 16.18 -9.81 -23.49
N ASN A 145 15.64 -10.99 -23.78
CA ASN A 145 14.78 -11.19 -24.95
C ASN A 145 13.57 -10.24 -24.90
N PHE A 146 13.13 -9.77 -26.08
CA PHE A 146 12.02 -8.82 -26.21
C PHE A 146 10.73 -9.30 -25.54
N GLU A 147 10.41 -10.59 -25.67
CA GLU A 147 9.20 -11.17 -25.08
C GLU A 147 9.24 -11.14 -23.54
N ASP A 148 10.34 -11.61 -22.95
CA ASP A 148 10.53 -11.61 -21.49
C ASP A 148 10.53 -10.19 -20.93
N ARG A 149 11.21 -9.27 -21.64
CA ARG A 149 11.26 -7.85 -21.29
C ARG A 149 9.87 -7.22 -21.30
N GLN A 150 9.05 -7.50 -22.32
CA GLN A 150 7.69 -6.97 -22.41
C GLN A 150 6.78 -7.52 -21.30
N ASN A 151 6.94 -8.81 -20.93
CA ASN A 151 6.22 -9.40 -19.81
C ASN A 151 6.62 -8.74 -18.47
N ARG A 152 7.91 -8.52 -18.24
CA ARG A 152 8.38 -7.82 -17.03
C ARG A 152 7.91 -6.37 -16.97
N PHE A 153 7.85 -5.65 -18.08
CA PHE A 153 7.27 -4.29 -18.10
C PHE A 153 5.79 -4.28 -17.74
N ARG A 154 5.01 -5.30 -18.15
CA ARG A 154 3.60 -5.43 -17.75
C ARG A 154 3.48 -5.70 -16.26
N ALA A 155 4.26 -6.63 -15.72
CA ALA A 155 4.28 -6.94 -14.29
C ALA A 155 4.75 -5.74 -13.45
N LEU A 156 5.75 -4.97 -13.93
CA LEU A 156 6.20 -3.75 -13.28
C LEU A 156 5.09 -2.69 -13.21
N ARG A 157 4.41 -2.41 -14.32
CA ARG A 157 3.28 -1.47 -14.34
C ARG A 157 2.15 -1.90 -13.41
N SER A 158 1.77 -3.17 -13.44
CA SER A 158 0.74 -3.70 -12.53
C SER A 158 1.10 -3.49 -11.06
N ARG A 159 2.36 -3.72 -10.68
CA ARG A 159 2.83 -3.44 -9.31
C ARG A 159 2.81 -1.95 -8.97
N GLN A 160 3.24 -1.09 -9.90
CA GLN A 160 3.18 0.37 -9.72
C GLN A 160 1.74 0.86 -9.52
N ASP A 161 0.79 0.33 -10.29
CA ASP A 161 -0.63 0.67 -10.20
C ASP A 161 -1.23 0.22 -8.86
N LEU A 162 -0.94 -1.01 -8.39
CA LEU A 162 -1.39 -1.50 -7.08
C LEU A 162 -0.89 -0.62 -5.92
N PHE A 163 0.37 -0.19 -5.96
CA PHE A 163 0.92 0.70 -4.93
C PHE A 163 0.31 2.10 -4.96
N GLN A 164 -0.11 2.56 -6.15
CA GLN A 164 -0.83 3.82 -6.30
C GLN A 164 -2.25 3.72 -5.75
N GLU A 165 -2.98 2.65 -6.08
CA GLU A 165 -4.35 2.40 -5.59
C GLU A 165 -4.41 2.31 -4.07
N GLU A 166 -3.42 1.67 -3.46
CA GLU A 166 -3.28 1.55 -2.00
C GLU A 166 -2.67 2.81 -1.34
N GLY A 167 -2.39 3.86 -2.12
CA GLY A 167 -1.93 5.16 -1.62
C GLY A 167 -0.48 5.20 -1.13
N VAL A 168 0.32 4.17 -1.43
CA VAL A 168 1.73 4.09 -1.00
C VAL A 168 2.57 5.18 -1.63
N LEU A 169 2.34 5.48 -2.91
CA LEU A 169 3.02 6.60 -3.57
C LEU A 169 2.75 7.93 -2.85
N ASN A 170 1.51 8.17 -2.39
CA ASN A 170 1.20 9.37 -1.64
C ASN A 170 1.94 9.42 -0.30
N MET A 171 2.04 8.30 0.43
CA MET A 171 2.82 8.24 1.66
C MET A 171 4.31 8.56 1.44
N ILE A 172 4.90 8.11 0.33
CA ILE A 172 6.29 8.41 -0.03
C ILE A 172 6.45 9.91 -0.31
N LEU A 173 5.51 10.51 -1.06
CA LEU A 173 5.51 11.94 -1.34
C LEU A 173 5.29 12.80 -0.09
N ASP A 174 4.40 12.38 0.81
CA ASP A 174 4.19 13.04 2.10
C ASP A 174 5.44 12.95 2.98
N THR A 175 6.20 11.83 2.90
CA THR A 175 7.47 11.67 3.61
C THR A 175 8.50 12.68 3.10
N ILE A 176 8.60 12.82 1.79
CA ILE A 176 9.43 13.82 1.11
C ILE A 176 9.10 15.25 1.59
N ASP A 177 7.82 15.60 1.63
CA ASP A 177 7.38 16.93 2.06
C ASP A 177 7.75 17.18 3.53
N LYS A 178 7.59 16.18 4.40
CA LYS A 178 8.00 16.27 5.81
C LYS A 178 9.52 16.36 6.00
N PHE A 179 10.30 15.64 5.19
CA PHE A 179 11.76 15.74 5.22
C PHE A 179 12.23 17.16 4.91
N SER A 180 11.63 17.76 3.88
CA SER A 180 11.90 19.14 3.47
C SER A 180 11.61 20.15 4.57
N LEU A 181 10.50 19.96 5.27
CA LEU A 181 10.11 20.81 6.39
C LEU A 181 11.09 20.66 7.56
N MET A 182 11.49 19.43 7.88
CA MET A 182 12.48 19.16 8.94
C MET A 182 13.85 19.78 8.63
N GLU A 183 14.36 19.61 7.41
CA GLU A 183 15.64 20.19 6.97
C GLU A 183 15.64 21.74 7.02
N SER A 184 14.46 22.37 6.93
CA SER A 184 14.32 23.83 7.03
C SER A 184 14.35 24.37 8.47
N LEU A 185 14.33 23.50 9.49
CA LEU A 185 14.31 23.92 10.89
C LEU A 185 15.68 24.45 11.35
N PRO A 186 15.74 25.54 12.15
CA PRO A 186 17.00 26.11 12.62
C PRO A 186 17.88 25.17 13.44
N ASP A 187 17.27 24.23 14.17
CA ASP A 187 17.94 23.24 15.04
C ASP A 187 17.76 21.81 14.52
N PHE A 188 17.75 21.63 13.19
CA PHE A 188 17.56 20.32 12.56
C PHE A 188 18.57 19.28 13.08
N ALA A 189 19.86 19.62 13.13
CA ALA A 189 20.93 18.72 13.57
C ALA A 189 20.76 18.30 15.05
N GLY A 190 20.32 19.22 15.92
CA GLY A 190 20.04 18.91 17.33
C GLY A 190 18.80 18.04 17.52
N LEU A 191 17.79 18.20 16.66
CA LEU A 191 16.56 17.42 16.70
C LEU A 191 16.78 15.97 16.26
N ILE A 192 17.46 15.74 15.15
CA ILE A 192 17.66 14.36 14.66
C ILE A 192 18.72 13.60 15.45
N GLY A 193 19.70 14.32 16.02
CA GLY A 193 20.91 13.77 16.62
C GLY A 193 22.00 13.45 15.59
N GLU A 194 23.25 13.71 15.94
CA GLU A 194 24.42 13.55 15.03
C GLU A 194 24.54 12.12 14.47
N ASP A 195 24.21 11.11 15.27
CA ASP A 195 24.29 9.69 14.87
C ASP A 195 23.31 9.34 13.74
N ASN A 196 22.20 10.06 13.61
CA ASN A 196 21.14 9.79 12.64
C ASN A 196 21.29 10.62 11.35
N GLN A 197 22.19 11.60 11.32
CA GLN A 197 22.32 12.52 10.20
C GLN A 197 22.68 11.83 8.88
N ASN A 198 23.66 10.91 8.91
CA ASN A 198 24.05 10.17 7.72
C ASN A 198 22.90 9.31 7.19
N THR A 199 22.19 8.59 8.08
CA THR A 199 21.06 7.75 7.68
C THR A 199 19.89 8.58 7.16
N TRP A 200 19.67 9.79 7.70
CA TRP A 200 18.67 10.72 7.19
C TRP A 200 18.98 11.16 5.75
N GLU A 201 20.23 11.52 5.47
CA GLU A 201 20.68 11.90 4.12
C GLU A 201 20.55 10.74 3.12
N GLU A 202 20.89 9.52 3.53
CA GLU A 202 20.71 8.29 2.73
C GLU A 202 19.24 8.00 2.45
N ILE A 203 18.37 8.02 3.47
CA ILE A 203 16.92 7.82 3.29
C ILE A 203 16.37 8.87 2.33
N SER A 204 16.77 10.13 2.49
CA SER A 204 16.31 11.18 1.59
C SER A 204 16.72 10.92 0.15
N THR A 205 17.93 10.41 -0.09
CA THR A 205 18.41 10.04 -1.43
C THR A 205 17.58 8.89 -2.00
N TYR A 206 17.31 7.85 -1.20
CA TYR A 206 16.51 6.70 -1.63
C TYR A 206 15.04 7.03 -1.88
N LEU A 207 14.45 7.99 -1.17
CA LEU A 207 13.09 8.47 -1.45
C LEU A 207 12.96 8.95 -2.91
N TYR A 208 13.95 9.67 -3.44
CA TYR A 208 13.94 10.12 -4.83
C TYR A 208 14.13 9.00 -5.84
N LEU A 209 15.11 8.11 -5.59
CA LEU A 209 15.34 6.95 -6.44
C LEU A 209 14.10 6.07 -6.52
N LEU A 210 13.41 5.90 -5.40
CA LEU A 210 12.16 5.16 -5.33
C LEU A 210 11.04 5.85 -6.13
N VAL A 211 10.87 7.16 -5.97
CA VAL A 211 9.89 7.93 -6.77
C VAL A 211 10.18 7.80 -8.27
N ALA A 212 11.46 7.92 -8.67
CA ALA A 212 11.87 7.72 -10.06
C ALA A 212 11.52 6.30 -10.55
N ALA A 213 11.82 5.27 -9.76
CA ALA A 213 11.50 3.88 -10.08
C ALA A 213 9.99 3.62 -10.19
N MET A 214 9.17 4.26 -9.36
CA MET A 214 7.70 4.13 -9.37
C MET A 214 7.01 4.88 -10.51
N ILE A 215 7.66 5.90 -11.09
CA ILE A 215 7.12 6.72 -12.19
C ILE A 215 7.64 6.26 -13.55
N LYS A 216 8.88 5.79 -13.63
CA LYS A 216 9.54 5.40 -14.90
C LYS A 216 8.73 4.31 -15.61
N GLY A 217 8.26 4.63 -16.82
CA GLY A 217 7.47 3.72 -17.66
C GLY A 217 5.96 3.70 -17.36
N ASN A 218 5.46 4.56 -16.47
CA ASN A 218 4.03 4.65 -16.13
C ASN A 218 3.47 6.08 -16.24
N HIS A 219 2.71 6.34 -17.31
CA HIS A 219 2.18 7.67 -17.63
C HIS A 219 1.13 8.17 -16.62
N SER A 220 0.34 7.30 -15.99
CA SER A 220 -0.64 7.72 -14.97
C SER A 220 0.06 8.29 -13.74
N ASN A 221 1.13 7.63 -13.29
CA ASN A 221 1.98 8.08 -12.18
C ASN A 221 2.69 9.40 -12.50
N CYS A 222 3.20 9.57 -13.73
CA CYS A 222 3.80 10.83 -14.18
C CYS A 222 2.85 12.03 -14.01
N ALA A 223 1.57 11.87 -14.38
CA ALA A 223 0.59 12.95 -14.31
C ALA A 223 0.31 13.40 -12.86
N GLN A 224 0.34 12.48 -11.89
CA GLN A 224 0.17 12.82 -10.48
C GLN A 224 1.38 13.53 -9.87
N PHE A 225 2.58 13.25 -10.39
CA PHE A 225 3.82 13.90 -9.92
C PHE A 225 4.02 15.31 -10.48
N ALA A 226 3.38 15.65 -11.60
CA ALA A 226 3.50 16.95 -12.28
C ALA A 226 2.90 18.15 -11.51
N ALA A 227 2.56 18.01 -10.23
CA ALA A 227 2.16 19.12 -9.39
C ALA A 227 3.35 20.06 -9.12
N VAL A 228 3.17 21.36 -9.38
CA VAL A 228 4.22 22.40 -9.40
C VAL A 228 5.11 22.39 -8.14
N ALA A 229 4.52 22.26 -6.95
CA ALA A 229 5.27 22.27 -5.69
C ALA A 229 6.31 21.15 -5.55
N ARG A 230 6.04 19.96 -6.11
CA ARG A 230 6.93 18.80 -6.01
C ARG A 230 8.06 18.86 -7.03
N LEU A 231 7.79 19.46 -8.19
CA LEU A 231 8.81 19.73 -9.21
C LEU A 231 9.79 20.81 -8.73
N ASP A 232 9.30 21.90 -8.15
CA ASP A 232 10.14 22.99 -7.66
C ASP A 232 11.13 22.52 -6.57
N TRP A 233 10.68 21.65 -5.67
CA TRP A 233 11.55 21.05 -4.65
C TRP A 233 12.55 20.05 -5.24
N LEU A 234 12.14 19.20 -6.19
CA LEU A 234 13.03 18.30 -6.92
C LEU A 234 14.15 19.08 -7.63
N PHE A 235 13.80 20.18 -8.31
CA PHE A 235 14.78 21.05 -8.98
C PHE A 235 15.66 21.80 -7.97
N GLY A 236 15.13 22.20 -6.81
CA GLY A 236 15.90 22.79 -5.72
C GLY A 236 16.99 21.87 -5.19
N ARG A 237 16.70 20.58 -4.98
CA ARG A 237 17.68 19.57 -4.54
C ARG A 237 18.69 19.21 -5.63
N LEU A 238 18.25 19.11 -6.89
CA LEU A 238 19.13 18.92 -8.06
C LEU A 238 20.12 20.07 -8.26
N SER A 239 19.77 21.29 -7.84
CA SER A 239 20.66 22.45 -7.91
C SER A 239 21.80 22.42 -6.89
N ASN A 240 21.75 21.52 -5.89
CA ASN A 240 22.83 21.26 -4.97
C ASN A 240 23.74 20.14 -5.53
N PRO A 241 25.01 20.43 -5.87
CA PRO A 241 25.88 19.50 -6.62
C PRO A 241 26.26 18.23 -5.87
N GLN A 242 26.11 18.16 -4.54
CA GLN A 242 26.34 16.93 -3.76
C GLN A 242 25.16 15.94 -3.83
N SER A 243 23.94 16.42 -4.11
CA SER A 243 22.73 15.59 -4.25
C SER A 243 22.44 15.18 -5.70
N ALA A 244 23.19 15.69 -6.67
CA ALA A 244 22.99 15.40 -8.09
C ALA A 244 23.59 14.06 -8.56
N GLU A 245 24.47 13.44 -7.76
CA GLU A 245 25.25 12.26 -8.16
C GLU A 245 24.41 10.96 -8.29
N GLY A 246 23.18 10.95 -7.76
CA GLY A 246 22.24 9.81 -7.88
C GLY A 246 20.88 10.14 -8.52
N ILE A 247 20.58 11.40 -8.82
CA ILE A 247 19.28 11.81 -9.41
C ILE A 247 19.37 11.94 -10.94
N LEU A 248 20.58 12.18 -11.46
CA LEU A 248 20.86 12.18 -12.90
C LEU A 248 21.31 10.78 -13.32
N ASP A 249 20.35 9.91 -13.64
CA ASP A 249 20.64 8.74 -14.48
C ASP A 249 21.18 9.26 -15.84
N PRO A 250 22.31 8.73 -16.38
CA PRO A 250 22.64 8.89 -17.79
C PRO A 250 21.62 8.22 -18.72
#